data_AF-A0A2N1JFD3-F1
#
_entry.id   AF-A0A2N1JFD3-F1
#
_cell.length_a   1.000
_cell.length_b   1.000
_cell.length_c   1.000
_cell.angle_alpha   90.00
_cell.angle_beta   90.00
_cell.angle_gamma   90.00
#
_symmetry.space_group_name_H-M   'P 1'
#
loop_
_entity.id
_entity.type
_entity.pdbx_description
1 polymer ?
#
loop_
_entity_poly.entity_id
_entity_poly.type
_entity_poly.pdbx_seq_one_letter_code
_entity_poly.pdbx_strand_id
1 'polypeptide(L)'
;MPSQAPATARKIEWVRADHLLDHAVALSTCAVLSRDVLAHGSTPAPPSESMRASYAAGEAVPWVIQNKYYTAEVYMDYVDCMHATSKAPAMILLVSRDAPVGDHVRFLQEAKQKQVVGFELDVSVVVGVPGAQNAQGVRRSEEIDRVYAMEGWEYIDLMHDEEGAPGARLRDALMSHTWDGMEVLGQHVQVHEAHDAFPVHAGSPAEESFDDDFLDFASAPAPGEVLPSEHDVDMYAQRLGLQDKLEDMSTVPFDRLHLEMQRVRALPQGAEKEAQAALVALALDKVLKM
;
A
#
# COMPACT_ATOMS: atom_id res chain seq x y z
N MET A 1 -16.35 4.93 35.70
CA MET A 1 -17.38 4.80 34.64
C MET A 1 -16.61 4.66 33.34
N PRO A 2 -16.54 3.46 32.73
CA PRO A 2 -15.87 3.31 31.44
C PRO A 2 -16.59 4.19 30.42
N SER A 3 -15.84 5.08 29.78
CA SER A 3 -16.34 5.94 28.71
C SER A 3 -16.81 5.04 27.56
N GLN A 4 -18.10 5.05 27.24
CA GLN A 4 -18.61 4.42 26.02
C GLN A 4 -18.01 5.17 24.83
N ALA A 5 -16.94 4.62 24.25
CA ALA A 5 -16.44 5.09 22.97
C ALA A 5 -17.58 5.03 21.93
N PRO A 6 -17.66 5.99 21.00
CA PRO A 6 -18.68 5.98 19.97
C PRO A 6 -18.60 4.68 19.16
N ALA A 7 -19.75 4.07 18.87
CA ALA A 7 -19.86 2.77 18.18
C ALA A 7 -19.10 2.70 16.83
N THR A 8 -18.72 3.84 16.26
CA THR A 8 -17.96 3.95 15.01
C THR A 8 -16.48 3.60 15.15
N ALA A 9 -15.89 3.70 16.35
CA ALA A 9 -14.45 3.51 16.57
C ALA A 9 -13.99 2.05 16.58
N ARG A 10 -14.93 1.11 16.42
CA ARG A 10 -14.71 -0.34 16.47
C ARG A 10 -15.23 -1.03 15.20
N LYS A 11 -15.21 -0.29 14.09
CA LYS A 11 -15.87 -0.68 12.86
C LYS A 11 -14.85 -0.96 11.76
N ILE A 12 -15.05 -2.06 11.05
CA ILE A 12 -14.34 -2.42 9.81
C ILE A 12 -15.38 -2.32 8.69
N GLU A 13 -15.14 -1.48 7.70
CA GLU A 13 -16.03 -1.36 6.54
C GLU A 13 -15.47 -2.12 5.33
N TRP A 14 -16.22 -3.11 4.88
CA TRP A 14 -16.05 -3.77 3.59
C TRP A 14 -16.88 -3.02 2.56
N VAL A 15 -16.22 -2.30 1.66
CA VAL A 15 -16.89 -1.44 0.70
C VAL A 15 -16.78 -2.03 -0.69
N ARG A 16 -17.91 -2.29 -1.35
CA ARG A 16 -17.89 -2.51 -2.79
C ARG A 16 -17.59 -1.19 -3.50
N ALA A 17 -16.34 -1.04 -3.91
CA ALA A 17 -15.80 0.19 -4.46
C ALA A 17 -16.08 0.34 -5.95
N ASP A 18 -16.08 -0.79 -6.67
CA ASP A 18 -16.20 -0.82 -8.11
C ASP A 18 -17.61 -1.25 -8.56
N HIS A 19 -18.23 -0.46 -9.44
CA HIS A 19 -19.53 -0.77 -10.05
C HIS A 19 -19.46 -1.92 -11.06
N LEU A 20 -18.27 -2.23 -11.58
CA LEU A 20 -18.04 -3.40 -12.44
C LEU A 20 -18.01 -4.71 -11.65
N LEU A 21 -17.80 -4.64 -10.33
CA LEU A 21 -17.82 -5.80 -9.46
C LEU A 21 -19.27 -6.19 -9.14
N ASP A 22 -19.66 -7.40 -9.56
CA ASP A 22 -20.99 -7.93 -9.27
C ASP A 22 -21.25 -7.97 -7.75
N HIS A 23 -22.46 -7.56 -7.35
CA HIS A 23 -22.84 -7.47 -5.95
C HIS A 23 -22.76 -8.81 -5.23
N ALA A 24 -23.23 -9.89 -5.86
CA ALA A 24 -23.22 -11.22 -5.25
C ALA A 24 -21.79 -11.76 -5.13
N VAL A 25 -20.92 -11.45 -6.10
CA VAL A 25 -19.49 -11.76 -6.05
C VAL A 25 -18.81 -10.99 -4.91
N ALA A 26 -19.02 -9.67 -4.80
CA ALA A 26 -18.47 -8.85 -3.72
C ALA A 26 -18.88 -9.38 -2.33
N LEU A 27 -20.17 -9.65 -2.12
CA LEU A 27 -20.69 -10.22 -0.88
C LEU A 27 -20.09 -11.60 -0.56
N SER A 28 -19.97 -12.47 -1.57
CA SER A 28 -19.38 -13.80 -1.40
C SER A 28 -17.90 -13.70 -1.00
N THR A 29 -17.14 -12.86 -1.70
CA THR A 29 -15.72 -12.62 -1.40
C THR A 29 -15.54 -12.03 0.01
N CYS A 30 -16.33 -11.01 0.35
CA CYS A 30 -16.36 -10.42 1.69
C CYS A 30 -16.59 -11.49 2.78
N ALA A 31 -17.60 -12.34 2.60
CA ALA A 31 -17.93 -13.41 3.55
C ALA A 31 -16.83 -14.47 3.68
N VAL A 32 -16.19 -14.86 2.58
CA VAL A 32 -15.07 -15.82 2.60
C VAL A 32 -13.87 -15.23 3.33
N LEU A 33 -13.43 -14.02 2.95
CA LEU A 33 -12.27 -13.40 3.57
C LEU A 33 -12.52 -13.06 5.05
N SER A 34 -13.72 -12.58 5.40
CA SER A 34 -14.09 -12.35 6.80
C SER A 34 -13.99 -13.66 7.59
N ARG A 35 -14.53 -14.77 7.09
CA ARG A 35 -14.40 -16.08 7.75
C ARG A 35 -12.94 -16.46 7.95
N ASP A 36 -12.10 -16.27 6.94
CA ASP A 36 -10.69 -16.64 6.99
C ASP A 36 -9.92 -15.78 8.00
N VAL A 37 -10.27 -14.49 8.14
CA VAL A 37 -9.77 -13.61 9.21
C VAL A 37 -10.19 -14.13 10.59
N LEU A 38 -11.45 -14.55 10.74
CA LEU A 38 -12.00 -15.07 12.00
C LEU A 38 -11.46 -16.46 12.37
N ALA A 39 -11.07 -17.28 11.40
CA ALA A 39 -10.70 -18.69 11.61
C ALA A 39 -9.45 -18.91 12.47
N HIS A 40 -8.64 -17.86 12.69
CA HIS A 40 -7.44 -17.92 13.52
C HIS A 40 -7.68 -17.61 15.01
N GLY A 41 -8.93 -17.33 15.41
CA GLY A 41 -9.31 -17.16 16.81
C GLY A 41 -9.61 -18.47 17.54
N SER A 42 -9.82 -18.38 18.86
CA SER A 42 -10.27 -19.52 19.69
C SER A 42 -11.74 -19.88 19.46
N THR A 43 -12.53 -18.97 18.87
CA THR A 43 -13.94 -19.18 18.55
C THR A 43 -14.06 -19.72 17.12
N PRO A 44 -14.81 -20.81 16.88
CA PRO A 44 -15.03 -21.32 15.53
C PRO A 44 -15.70 -20.25 14.67
N ALA A 45 -15.10 -19.94 13.52
CA ALA A 45 -15.63 -18.95 12.59
C ALA A 45 -17.01 -19.41 12.07
N PRO A 46 -18.00 -18.51 11.96
CA PRO A 46 -19.28 -18.83 11.35
C PRO A 46 -19.08 -19.28 9.89
N PRO A 47 -19.93 -20.17 9.35
CA PRO A 47 -19.88 -20.53 7.94
C PRO A 47 -20.01 -19.29 7.05
N SER A 48 -19.28 -19.25 5.93
CA SER A 48 -19.31 -18.11 5.00
C SER A 48 -20.72 -17.83 4.47
N GLU A 49 -21.57 -18.84 4.31
CA GLU A 49 -22.97 -18.65 3.92
C GLU A 49 -23.78 -17.85 4.96
N SER A 50 -23.52 -18.09 6.25
CA SER A 50 -24.16 -17.32 7.33
C SER A 50 -23.67 -15.87 7.32
N MET A 51 -22.37 -15.65 7.17
CA MET A 51 -21.81 -14.28 7.11
C MET A 51 -22.35 -13.52 5.90
N ARG A 52 -22.45 -14.19 4.75
CA ARG A 52 -23.05 -13.63 3.54
C ARG A 52 -24.51 -13.24 3.77
N ALA A 53 -25.28 -14.04 4.49
CA ALA A 53 -26.66 -13.73 4.83
C ALA A 53 -26.76 -12.50 5.75
N SER A 54 -25.91 -12.38 6.77
CA SER A 54 -25.83 -11.19 7.63
C SER A 54 -25.49 -9.93 6.82
N TYR A 55 -24.47 -9.98 5.96
CA TYR A 55 -24.12 -8.85 5.09
C TYR A 55 -25.24 -8.47 4.12
N ALA A 56 -25.93 -9.46 3.54
CA ALA A 56 -27.09 -9.19 2.68
C ALA A 56 -28.28 -8.58 3.44
N ALA A 57 -28.40 -8.84 4.74
CA ALA A 57 -29.38 -8.23 5.63
C ALA A 57 -28.94 -6.83 6.15
N GLY A 58 -27.73 -6.39 5.83
CA GLY A 58 -27.14 -5.17 6.39
C GLY A 58 -26.77 -5.29 7.87
N GLU A 59 -26.59 -6.52 8.35
CA GLU A 59 -26.19 -6.81 9.72
C GLU A 59 -24.66 -6.88 9.85
N ALA A 60 -24.16 -6.25 10.90
CA ALA A 60 -22.77 -6.30 11.31
C ALA A 60 -22.38 -7.70 11.78
N VAL A 61 -21.18 -8.16 11.43
CA VAL A 61 -20.62 -9.41 11.95
C VAL A 61 -19.63 -9.09 13.07
N PRO A 62 -19.91 -9.50 14.33
CA PRO A 62 -19.02 -9.23 15.44
C PRO A 62 -17.76 -10.12 15.36
N TRP A 63 -16.62 -9.54 15.71
CA TRP A 63 -15.35 -10.23 15.84
C TRP A 63 -14.63 -9.77 17.11
N VAL A 64 -14.11 -10.73 17.87
CA VAL A 64 -13.27 -10.45 19.03
C VAL A 64 -11.81 -10.66 18.62
N ILE A 65 -11.07 -9.56 18.53
CA ILE A 65 -9.62 -9.60 18.35
C ILE A 65 -9.01 -9.89 19.71
N GLN A 66 -8.27 -10.99 19.80
CA GLN A 66 -7.56 -11.37 21.01
C GLN A 66 -6.13 -11.75 20.64
N ASN A 67 -5.17 -10.98 21.12
CA ASN A 67 -3.75 -11.28 20.98
C ASN A 67 -3.05 -11.21 22.35
N LYS A 68 -1.72 -11.30 22.36
CA LYS A 68 -0.93 -11.29 23.61
C LYS A 68 -0.97 -9.96 24.36
N TYR A 69 -1.35 -8.88 23.68
CA TYR A 69 -1.26 -7.51 24.17
C TYR A 69 -2.62 -6.97 24.60
N TYR A 70 -3.69 -7.33 23.90
CA TYR A 70 -5.03 -6.80 24.16
C TYR A 70 -6.16 -7.72 23.69
N THR A 71 -7.36 -7.41 24.19
CA THR A 71 -8.63 -7.88 23.65
C THR A 71 -9.47 -6.69 23.17
N ALA A 72 -10.10 -6.79 22.00
CA ALA A 72 -11.00 -5.78 21.45
C ALA A 72 -12.20 -6.44 20.76
N GLU A 73 -13.38 -5.85 20.93
CA GLU A 73 -14.58 -6.19 20.16
C GLU A 73 -14.69 -5.23 18.96
N VAL A 74 -14.77 -5.78 17.77
CA VAL A 74 -14.93 -5.03 16.51
C VAL A 74 -16.08 -5.60 15.69
N TYR A 75 -16.59 -4.81 14.76
CA TYR A 75 -17.74 -5.15 13.93
C TYR A 75 -17.38 -4.97 12.46
N MET A 76 -17.59 -6.03 11.67
CA MET A 76 -17.42 -5.99 10.23
C MET A 76 -18.75 -5.66 9.57
N ASP A 77 -18.80 -4.56 8.83
CA ASP A 77 -19.98 -4.14 8.08
C ASP A 77 -19.69 -4.23 6.59
N TYR A 78 -20.66 -4.75 5.83
CA TYR A 78 -20.64 -4.65 4.38
C TYR A 78 -21.42 -3.42 3.92
N VAL A 79 -20.82 -2.66 3.01
CA VAL A 79 -21.35 -1.41 2.49
C VAL A 79 -21.31 -1.45 0.97
N ASP A 80 -22.46 -1.24 0.33
CA ASP A 80 -22.59 -1.44 -1.12
C ASP A 80 -22.00 -0.30 -1.96
N CYS A 81 -21.75 0.85 -1.34
CA CYS A 81 -21.07 1.99 -1.93
C CYS A 81 -20.36 2.83 -0.87
N MET A 82 -19.29 3.53 -1.28
CA MET A 82 -18.52 4.34 -0.34
C MET A 82 -19.26 5.64 0.03
N HIS A 83 -19.40 5.87 1.34
CA HIS A 83 -20.05 7.06 1.91
C HIS A 83 -19.01 8.12 2.29
N ALA A 84 -19.27 9.40 1.97
CA ALA A 84 -18.37 10.51 2.23
C ALA A 84 -18.15 10.85 3.72
N THR A 85 -18.90 10.21 4.63
CA THR A 85 -18.87 10.50 6.06
C THR A 85 -18.51 9.27 6.88
N SER A 86 -17.90 8.25 6.26
CA SER A 86 -17.41 7.11 7.02
C SER A 86 -16.35 7.57 8.01
N LYS A 87 -16.44 7.08 9.25
CA LYS A 87 -15.48 7.31 10.32
C LYS A 87 -14.91 6.00 10.83
N ALA A 88 -15.01 4.93 10.03
CA ALA A 88 -14.45 3.64 10.39
C ALA A 88 -12.91 3.75 10.33
N PRO A 89 -12.19 3.31 11.38
CA PRO A 89 -10.71 3.33 11.37
C PRO A 89 -10.12 2.37 10.34
N ALA A 90 -10.86 1.32 9.97
CA ALA A 90 -10.45 0.34 8.97
C ALA A 90 -11.43 0.28 7.81
N MET A 91 -10.90 0.35 6.59
CA MET A 91 -11.66 0.21 5.35
C MET A 91 -10.99 -0.79 4.42
N ILE A 92 -11.81 -1.70 3.89
CA ILE A 92 -11.40 -2.73 2.94
C ILE A 92 -12.23 -2.54 1.67
N LEU A 93 -11.58 -2.08 0.61
CA LEU A 93 -12.21 -1.83 -0.67
C LEU A 93 -12.20 -3.09 -1.53
N LEU A 94 -13.35 -3.49 -2.06
CA LEU A 94 -13.48 -4.58 -3.02
C LEU A 94 -13.59 -3.99 -4.42
N VAL A 95 -12.62 -4.30 -5.27
CA VAL A 95 -12.53 -3.79 -6.65
C VAL A 95 -12.44 -4.93 -7.64
N SER A 96 -12.88 -4.72 -8.89
CA SER A 96 -12.64 -5.71 -9.93
C SER A 96 -11.15 -5.71 -10.27
N ARG A 97 -10.49 -6.86 -10.08
CA ARG A 97 -9.08 -7.06 -10.44
C ARG A 97 -8.83 -6.83 -11.93
N ASP A 98 -9.80 -7.20 -12.76
CA ASP A 98 -9.64 -7.23 -14.21
C ASP A 98 -10.02 -5.89 -14.87
N ALA A 99 -10.42 -4.90 -14.06
CA ALA A 99 -10.71 -3.56 -14.55
C ALA A 99 -9.44 -2.91 -15.17
N PRO A 100 -9.62 -2.08 -16.20
CA PRO A 100 -8.55 -1.20 -16.68
C PRO A 100 -7.93 -0.34 -15.57
N VAL A 101 -6.62 -0.11 -15.64
CA VAL A 101 -5.89 0.76 -14.67
C VAL A 101 -6.53 2.15 -14.57
N GLY A 102 -7.01 2.71 -15.68
CA GLY A 102 -7.72 3.99 -15.69
C GLY A 102 -9.00 3.99 -14.84
N ASP A 103 -9.68 2.85 -14.69
CA ASP A 103 -10.85 2.72 -13.83
C ASP A 103 -10.46 2.72 -12.33
N HIS A 104 -9.34 2.08 -11.97
CA HIS A 104 -8.80 2.15 -10.61
C HIS A 104 -8.38 3.58 -10.23
N VAL A 105 -7.71 4.30 -11.14
CA VAL A 105 -7.34 5.71 -10.95
C VAL A 105 -8.58 6.59 -10.78
N ARG A 106 -9.59 6.41 -11.63
CA ARG A 106 -10.86 7.15 -11.54
C ARG A 106 -11.55 6.88 -10.20
N PHE A 107 -11.59 5.63 -9.76
CA PHE A 107 -12.14 5.27 -8.46
C PHE A 107 -11.44 6.00 -7.31
N LEU A 108 -10.09 6.03 -7.29
CA LEU A 108 -9.34 6.74 -6.26
C LEU A 108 -9.61 8.25 -6.28
N GLN A 109 -9.79 8.85 -7.45
CA GLN A 109 -10.20 10.25 -7.57
C GLN A 109 -11.60 10.50 -6.97
N GLU A 110 -12.56 9.61 -7.24
CA GLU A 110 -13.89 9.67 -6.60
C GLU A 110 -13.79 9.49 -5.08
N ALA A 111 -12.89 8.62 -4.62
CA ALA A 111 -12.69 8.41 -3.20
C ALA A 111 -12.13 9.64 -2.49
N LYS A 112 -11.14 10.30 -3.09
CA LYS A 112 -10.61 11.59 -2.64
C LYS A 112 -11.68 12.68 -2.60
N GLN A 113 -12.54 12.76 -3.60
CA GLN A 113 -13.66 13.74 -3.61
C GLN A 113 -14.62 13.52 -2.43
N LYS A 114 -14.76 12.27 -2.00
CA LYS A 114 -15.52 11.87 -0.81
C LYS A 114 -14.71 11.94 0.49
N GLN A 115 -13.50 12.50 0.46
CA GLN A 115 -12.59 12.60 1.60
C GLN A 115 -12.22 11.25 2.21
N VAL A 116 -12.07 10.22 1.38
CA VAL A 116 -11.54 8.92 1.80
C VAL A 116 -10.16 8.75 1.14
N VAL A 117 -9.11 8.92 1.94
CA VAL A 117 -7.72 8.82 1.52
C VAL A 117 -7.04 7.71 2.33
N GLY A 118 -6.28 6.83 1.68
CA GLY A 118 -5.69 5.66 2.34
C GLY A 118 -4.76 6.04 3.49
N PHE A 119 -3.93 7.08 3.31
CA PHE A 119 -3.03 7.60 4.34
C PHE A 119 -3.72 8.17 5.59
N GLU A 120 -5.02 8.47 5.52
CA GLU A 120 -5.79 9.02 6.65
C GLU A 120 -6.52 7.93 7.45
N LEU A 121 -6.51 6.69 6.96
CA LEU A 121 -7.10 5.54 7.64
C LEU A 121 -6.03 4.77 8.40
N ASP A 122 -6.41 4.19 9.53
CA ASP A 122 -5.48 3.35 10.29
C ASP A 122 -5.24 2.01 9.61
N VAL A 123 -6.25 1.49 8.90
CA VAL A 123 -6.14 0.32 8.03
C VAL A 123 -6.83 0.61 6.70
N SER A 124 -6.04 0.65 5.62
CA SER A 124 -6.46 0.98 4.26
C SER A 124 -6.06 -0.14 3.30
N VAL A 125 -6.98 -1.07 3.06
CA VAL A 125 -6.72 -2.24 2.20
C VAL A 125 -7.63 -2.23 0.98
N VAL A 126 -7.10 -2.62 -0.17
CA VAL A 126 -7.84 -2.86 -1.41
C VAL A 126 -7.65 -4.32 -1.80
N VAL A 127 -8.75 -5.01 -2.05
CA VAL A 127 -8.75 -6.40 -2.48
C VAL A 127 -9.19 -6.48 -3.94
N GLY A 128 -8.29 -6.94 -4.79
CA GLY A 128 -8.56 -7.24 -6.19
C GLY A 128 -9.35 -8.53 -6.32
N VAL A 129 -10.64 -8.42 -6.61
CA VAL A 129 -11.54 -9.57 -6.78
C VAL A 129 -11.50 -10.02 -8.24
N PRO A 130 -11.14 -11.28 -8.53
CA PRO A 130 -11.11 -11.79 -9.89
C PRO A 130 -12.52 -11.79 -10.49
N GLY A 131 -12.64 -11.26 -11.70
CA GLY A 131 -13.86 -11.34 -12.47
C GLY A 131 -14.08 -12.74 -13.04
N ALA A 132 -15.28 -12.99 -13.56
CA ALA A 132 -15.62 -14.27 -14.21
C ALA A 132 -14.78 -14.53 -15.48
N GLN A 133 -14.24 -13.48 -16.09
CA GLN A 133 -13.39 -13.56 -17.27
C GLN A 133 -11.93 -13.57 -16.83
N ASN A 134 -11.37 -14.76 -16.59
CA ASN A 134 -9.94 -14.98 -16.37
C ASN A 134 -9.13 -14.42 -17.55
N ALA A 135 -8.76 -13.15 -17.51
CA ALA A 135 -8.10 -12.48 -18.60
C ALA A 135 -6.81 -11.80 -18.10
N GLN A 136 -5.71 -12.52 -18.34
CA GLN A 136 -4.33 -12.02 -18.41
C GLN A 136 -3.76 -11.29 -17.17
N GLY A 137 -2.72 -11.92 -16.59
CA GLY A 137 -1.47 -11.19 -16.37
C GLY A 137 -1.10 -10.86 -14.93
N VAL A 138 -0.05 -11.53 -14.44
CA VAL A 138 0.77 -11.12 -13.28
C VAL A 138 1.22 -9.66 -13.40
N ARG A 139 1.65 -9.23 -14.60
CA ARG A 139 2.13 -7.86 -14.86
C ARG A 139 1.10 -6.76 -14.59
N ARG A 140 -0.20 -7.07 -14.68
CA ARG A 140 -1.26 -6.10 -14.41
C ARG A 140 -1.39 -5.81 -12.91
N SER A 141 -1.06 -6.80 -12.09
CA SER A 141 -1.16 -6.70 -10.62
C SER A 141 -0.19 -5.67 -10.05
N GLU A 142 1.07 -5.66 -10.51
CA GLU A 142 2.09 -4.71 -10.05
C GLU A 142 1.75 -3.24 -10.39
N GLU A 143 1.13 -3.00 -11.55
CA GLU A 143 0.73 -1.64 -11.95
C GLU A 143 -0.44 -1.15 -11.09
N ILE A 144 -1.44 -2.02 -10.85
CA ILE A 144 -2.58 -1.72 -9.98
C ILE A 144 -2.11 -1.48 -8.54
N ASP A 145 -1.21 -2.33 -8.02
CA ASP A 145 -0.62 -2.17 -6.68
C ASP A 145 0.05 -0.81 -6.52
N ARG A 146 0.88 -0.38 -7.49
CA ARG A 146 1.51 0.94 -7.45
C ARG A 146 0.50 2.08 -7.43
N VAL A 147 -0.58 1.99 -8.19
CA VAL A 147 -1.64 3.02 -8.21
C VAL A 147 -2.27 3.19 -6.82
N TYR A 148 -2.56 2.08 -6.12
CA TYR A 148 -3.12 2.11 -4.78
C TYR A 148 -2.09 2.54 -3.71
N ALA A 149 -0.87 2.03 -3.80
CA ALA A 149 0.21 2.35 -2.87
C ALA A 149 0.57 3.84 -2.88
N MET A 150 0.54 4.48 -4.05
CA MET A 150 0.74 5.94 -4.16
C MET A 150 -0.29 6.77 -3.39
N GLU A 151 -1.45 6.19 -3.08
CA GLU A 151 -2.53 6.82 -2.33
C GLU A 151 -2.70 6.26 -0.90
N GLY A 152 -1.70 5.49 -0.44
CA GLY A 152 -1.65 4.96 0.91
C GLY A 152 -2.57 3.77 1.14
N TRP A 153 -2.94 3.05 0.07
CA TRP A 153 -3.71 1.82 0.13
C TRP A 153 -2.80 0.62 -0.11
N GLU A 154 -2.96 -0.43 0.69
CA GLU A 154 -2.32 -1.72 0.45
C GLU A 154 -3.18 -2.56 -0.52
N TYR A 155 -2.62 -3.01 -1.64
CA TYR A 155 -3.34 -3.87 -2.58
C TYR A 155 -3.05 -5.36 -2.33
N ILE A 156 -4.12 -6.17 -2.29
CA ILE A 156 -4.08 -7.62 -2.15
C ILE A 156 -4.75 -8.24 -3.37
N ASP A 157 -3.97 -8.94 -4.20
CA ASP A 157 -4.47 -9.68 -5.36
C ASP A 157 -4.84 -11.12 -4.95
N LEU A 158 -6.13 -11.45 -4.98
CA LEU A 158 -6.61 -12.78 -4.61
C LEU A 158 -6.10 -13.91 -5.53
N MET A 159 -5.55 -13.59 -6.70
CA MET A 159 -5.04 -14.58 -7.66
C MET A 159 -3.52 -14.76 -7.61
N HIS A 160 -2.77 -13.83 -7.00
CA HIS A 160 -1.30 -13.79 -7.15
C HIS A 160 -0.52 -13.67 -5.84
N ASP A 161 -1.19 -13.70 -4.68
CA ASP A 161 -0.48 -13.61 -3.39
C ASP A 161 0.28 -14.93 -3.10
N GLU A 162 1.50 -15.06 -3.64
CA GLU A 162 2.42 -16.17 -3.40
C GLU A 162 3.04 -16.09 -1.99
N GLU A 163 3.01 -14.92 -1.35
CA GLU A 163 3.60 -14.63 -0.04
C GLU A 163 2.67 -14.93 1.15
N GLY A 164 1.44 -15.39 0.90
CA GLY A 164 0.53 -15.82 1.97
C GLY A 164 -0.91 -15.93 1.51
N ALA A 165 -1.74 -16.64 2.28
CA ALA A 165 -3.18 -16.64 2.01
C ALA A 165 -3.73 -15.21 2.23
N PRO A 166 -4.51 -14.62 1.31
CA PRO A 166 -5.03 -13.25 1.43
C PRO A 166 -5.73 -12.95 2.77
N GLY A 167 -6.46 -13.93 3.32
CA GLY A 167 -7.10 -13.80 4.63
C GLY A 167 -6.11 -13.66 5.79
N ALA A 168 -4.92 -14.26 5.70
CA ALA A 168 -3.87 -14.12 6.71
C ALA A 168 -3.26 -12.72 6.68
N ARG A 169 -2.93 -12.20 5.49
CA ARG A 169 -2.40 -10.84 5.32
C ARG A 169 -3.38 -9.78 5.81
N LEU A 170 -4.65 -9.91 5.44
CA LEU A 170 -5.69 -9.01 5.92
C LEU A 170 -5.87 -9.07 7.45
N ARG A 171 -5.83 -10.27 8.02
CA ARG A 171 -5.90 -10.44 9.48
C ARG A 171 -4.72 -9.75 10.15
N ASP A 172 -3.51 -9.92 9.62
CA ASP A 172 -2.30 -9.35 10.22
C ASP A 172 -2.35 -7.81 10.18
N ALA A 173 -2.83 -7.21 9.09
CA ALA A 173 -3.11 -5.78 9.01
C ALA A 173 -4.11 -5.34 10.11
N LEU A 174 -5.25 -6.01 10.24
CA LEU A 174 -6.29 -5.68 11.23
C LEU A 174 -5.83 -5.92 12.69
N MET A 175 -4.98 -6.92 12.93
CA MET A 175 -4.45 -7.24 14.26
C MET A 175 -3.28 -6.35 14.68
N SER A 176 -2.67 -5.63 13.74
CA SER A 176 -1.60 -4.68 14.05
C SER A 176 -2.14 -3.32 14.52
N HIS A 177 -3.39 -3.00 14.19
CA HIS A 177 -4.03 -1.75 14.54
C HIS A 177 -4.47 -1.69 16.02
N THR A 178 -4.28 -0.52 16.64
CA THR A 178 -4.70 -0.23 18.02
C THR A 178 -6.14 0.33 18.07
N TRP A 179 -7.13 -0.53 17.85
CA TRP A 179 -8.56 -0.34 18.17
C TRP A 179 -8.90 0.37 19.49
N ASP A 180 -9.95 1.19 19.43
CA ASP A 180 -10.44 1.94 20.58
C ASP A 180 -11.14 1.07 21.64
N GLY A 181 -10.84 1.37 22.91
CA GLY A 181 -11.40 0.70 24.08
C GLY A 181 -10.93 -0.74 24.22
N MET A 182 -9.70 -1.01 23.79
CA MET A 182 -8.97 -2.23 24.15
C MET A 182 -8.87 -2.42 25.65
N GLU A 183 -9.05 -3.66 26.06
CA GLU A 183 -8.60 -4.11 27.38
C GLU A 183 -7.18 -4.63 27.23
N VAL A 184 -6.20 -3.84 27.67
CA VAL A 184 -4.80 -4.26 27.70
C VAL A 184 -4.70 -5.44 28.66
N LEU A 185 -4.32 -6.61 28.14
CA LEU A 185 -4.08 -7.79 28.94
C LEU A 185 -2.75 -7.55 29.66
N GLY A 186 -2.84 -7.01 30.87
CA GLY A 186 -1.69 -6.58 31.65
C GLY A 186 -0.67 -7.70 31.85
N GLN A 187 0.33 -7.76 30.98
CA GLN A 187 1.67 -8.02 31.47
C GLN A 187 2.07 -6.78 32.24
N HIS A 188 1.87 -6.84 33.55
CA HIS A 188 2.78 -6.23 34.51
C HIS A 188 4.18 -6.73 34.13
N VAL A 189 4.81 -6.09 33.14
CA VAL A 189 6.26 -6.08 33.07
C VAL A 189 6.62 -5.33 34.34
N GLN A 190 6.86 -6.08 35.42
CA GLN A 190 7.69 -5.58 36.49
C GLN A 190 8.99 -5.21 35.79
N VAL A 191 9.10 -3.95 35.41
CA VAL A 191 10.38 -3.32 35.22
C VAL A 191 10.99 -3.41 36.62
N HIS A 192 11.68 -4.50 36.90
CA HIS A 192 12.61 -4.53 38.01
C HIS A 192 13.60 -3.42 37.67
N GLU A 193 13.43 -2.25 38.29
CA GLU A 193 14.51 -1.32 38.53
C GLU A 193 15.56 -2.06 39.35
N ALA A 194 16.33 -2.91 38.68
CA ALA A 194 17.61 -3.38 39.18
C ALA A 194 18.57 -2.19 39.05
N HIS A 195 18.51 -1.31 40.05
CA HIS A 195 19.66 -0.53 40.46
C HIS A 195 20.72 -1.49 41.00
N ASP A 196 21.38 -2.23 40.12
CA ASP A 196 22.60 -2.95 40.47
C ASP A 196 23.73 -2.54 39.53
N ALA A 197 24.76 -2.01 40.17
CA ALA A 197 25.98 -1.51 39.57
C ALA A 197 26.69 -2.62 38.77
N PHE A 198 26.87 -2.39 37.47
CA PHE A 198 27.75 -3.24 36.68
C PHE A 198 29.21 -2.85 36.90
N PRO A 199 30.10 -3.83 37.17
CA PRO A 199 31.52 -3.61 37.26
C PRO A 199 32.12 -3.37 35.86
N VAL A 200 32.98 -2.36 35.79
CA VAL A 200 33.80 -2.03 34.62
C VAL A 200 34.78 -3.18 34.36
N HIS A 201 34.49 -4.03 33.40
CA HIS A 201 35.48 -4.94 32.82
C HIS A 201 35.78 -4.53 31.39
N ALA A 202 37.00 -4.04 31.22
CA ALA A 202 37.66 -3.78 29.95
C ALA A 202 37.83 -5.09 29.15
N GLY A 203 37.53 -5.02 27.87
CA GLY A 203 37.77 -6.11 26.92
C GLY A 203 36.98 -5.90 25.63
N SER A 204 37.45 -5.00 24.77
CA SER A 204 36.93 -4.80 23.41
C SER A 204 37.22 -6.02 22.54
N PRO A 205 36.20 -6.64 21.91
CA PRO A 205 36.36 -7.25 20.60
C PRO A 205 36.09 -6.18 19.53
N ALA A 206 36.86 -6.26 18.44
CA ALA A 206 36.86 -5.32 17.34
C ALA A 206 35.45 -4.98 16.85
N GLU A 207 35.11 -3.69 16.94
CA GLU A 207 34.03 -3.07 16.19
C GLU A 207 34.39 -3.16 14.71
N GLU A 208 33.59 -3.89 13.93
CA GLU A 208 33.49 -3.65 12.50
C GLU A 208 32.83 -2.29 12.33
N SER A 209 33.68 -1.29 12.08
CA SER A 209 33.31 0.06 11.68
C SER A 209 32.38 0.01 10.47
N PHE A 210 31.11 0.34 10.68
CA PHE A 210 30.18 0.77 9.64
C PHE A 210 30.56 2.19 9.18
N ASP A 211 31.77 2.34 8.65
CA ASP A 211 32.24 3.59 8.05
C ASP A 211 32.07 3.50 6.52
N ASP A 212 31.42 4.53 5.97
CA ASP A 212 31.68 5.17 4.68
C ASP A 212 30.93 4.82 3.37
N ASP A 213 30.08 3.79 3.28
CA ASP A 213 29.40 3.53 1.98
C ASP A 213 28.19 4.46 1.69
N PHE A 214 27.67 5.18 2.68
CA PHE A 214 26.52 6.08 2.47
C PHE A 214 26.94 7.48 2.00
N LEU A 215 28.20 7.88 2.24
CA LEU A 215 28.75 9.15 1.75
C LEU A 215 29.14 9.08 0.28
N ASP A 216 29.47 7.90 -0.24
CA ASP A 216 29.80 7.70 -1.66
C ASP A 216 28.56 7.77 -2.58
N PHE A 217 27.35 7.65 -2.03
CA PHE A 217 26.11 7.75 -2.80
C PHE A 217 25.63 9.20 -3.02
N ALA A 218 26.16 10.17 -2.25
CA ALA A 218 25.78 11.57 -2.31
C ALA A 218 26.95 12.50 -2.72
N SER A 219 28.01 11.93 -3.29
CA SER A 219 29.08 12.72 -3.91
C SER A 219 28.53 13.39 -5.17
N ALA A 220 28.05 14.63 -5.02
CA ALA A 220 27.83 15.52 -6.15
C ALA A 220 29.13 15.59 -6.97
N PRO A 221 29.05 15.59 -8.31
CA PRO A 221 30.23 15.57 -9.17
C PRO A 221 31.20 16.68 -8.77
N ALA A 222 32.49 16.35 -8.73
CA ALA A 222 33.52 17.29 -8.33
C ALA A 222 33.42 18.58 -9.17
N PRO A 223 33.54 19.78 -8.56
CA PRO A 223 33.41 21.06 -9.26
C PRO A 223 34.54 21.20 -10.27
N GLY A 224 34.28 20.78 -11.50
CA GLY A 224 35.28 20.60 -12.54
C GLY A 224 34.85 19.65 -13.66
N GLU A 225 33.84 18.80 -13.42
CA GLU A 225 33.21 18.06 -14.51
C GLU A 225 32.41 19.01 -15.42
N VAL A 226 32.74 18.96 -16.70
CA VAL A 226 32.10 19.74 -17.75
C VAL A 226 30.66 19.26 -17.85
N LEU A 227 29.73 20.04 -17.31
CA LEU A 227 28.31 19.80 -17.51
C LEU A 227 28.03 19.68 -19.02
N PRO A 228 27.14 18.77 -19.44
CA PRO A 228 26.74 18.66 -20.84
C PRO A 228 26.33 20.03 -21.36
N SER A 229 26.79 20.41 -22.55
CA SER A 229 26.39 21.69 -23.12
C SER A 229 24.89 21.70 -23.39
N GLU A 230 24.27 22.88 -23.40
CA GLU A 230 22.85 23.01 -23.72
C GLU A 230 22.50 22.37 -25.08
N HIS A 231 23.45 22.41 -26.03
CA HIS A 231 23.35 21.73 -27.31
C HIS A 231 23.30 20.20 -27.20
N ASP A 232 24.08 19.60 -26.28
CA ASP A 232 24.08 18.15 -26.03
C ASP A 232 22.75 17.71 -25.41
N VAL A 233 22.21 18.52 -24.48
CA VAL A 233 20.90 18.29 -23.85
C VAL A 233 19.79 18.35 -24.90
N ASP A 234 19.84 19.33 -25.81
CA ASP A 234 18.85 19.48 -26.87
C ASP A 234 18.89 18.34 -27.90
N MET A 235 20.09 17.92 -28.34
CA MET A 235 20.22 16.76 -29.21
C MET A 235 19.70 15.48 -28.54
N TYR A 236 19.93 15.33 -27.24
CA TYR A 236 19.48 14.16 -26.50
C TYR A 236 17.95 14.16 -26.33
N ALA A 237 17.35 15.31 -25.99
CA ALA A 237 15.90 15.48 -25.94
C ALA A 237 15.25 15.21 -27.31
N GLN A 238 15.87 15.65 -28.40
CA GLN A 238 15.42 15.36 -29.76
C GLN A 238 15.47 13.86 -30.07
N ARG A 239 16.55 13.16 -29.66
CA ARG A 239 16.69 11.71 -29.83
C ARG A 239 15.62 10.92 -29.07
N LEU A 240 15.24 11.40 -27.89
CA LEU A 240 14.14 10.84 -27.10
C LEU A 240 12.75 11.16 -27.68
N GLY A 241 12.67 12.07 -28.66
CA GLY A 241 11.42 12.51 -29.27
C GLY A 241 10.63 13.49 -28.41
N LEU A 242 11.30 14.23 -27.53
CA LEU A 242 10.68 15.14 -26.56
C LEU A 242 10.41 16.55 -27.10
N GLN A 243 10.92 16.90 -28.30
CA GLN A 243 10.82 18.28 -28.85
C GLN A 243 9.55 18.57 -29.65
N ASP A 244 8.93 17.58 -30.31
CA ASP A 244 7.90 17.82 -31.33
C ASP A 244 6.44 17.63 -30.87
N LYS A 245 6.17 17.40 -29.58
CA LYS A 245 4.81 17.08 -29.08
C LYS A 245 4.42 17.83 -27.81
N LEU A 246 4.66 19.14 -27.76
CA LEU A 246 4.31 19.96 -26.59
C LEU A 246 2.82 20.36 -26.50
N GLU A 247 2.00 20.13 -27.52
CA GLU A 247 0.56 20.44 -27.45
C GLU A 247 -0.27 19.34 -26.77
N ASP A 248 0.32 18.16 -26.54
CA ASP A 248 -0.38 17.03 -25.91
C ASP A 248 0.55 16.27 -24.95
N MET A 249 0.80 16.88 -23.79
CA MET A 249 1.57 16.33 -22.66
C MET A 249 1.03 14.97 -22.14
N SER A 250 -0.14 14.52 -22.60
CA SER A 250 -0.66 13.18 -22.30
C SER A 250 0.03 12.04 -23.08
N THR A 251 0.85 12.38 -24.09
CA THR A 251 1.47 11.41 -25.00
C THR A 251 2.99 11.39 -24.99
N VAL A 252 3.64 11.99 -23.99
CA VAL A 252 5.05 11.68 -23.73
C VAL A 252 5.12 10.17 -23.54
N PRO A 253 5.86 9.42 -24.37
CA PRO A 253 5.93 7.97 -24.23
C PRO A 253 6.76 7.67 -22.98
N PHE A 254 6.09 7.64 -21.82
CA PHE A 254 6.66 7.23 -20.54
C PHE A 254 7.41 5.90 -20.67
N ASP A 255 6.93 5.02 -21.56
CA ASP A 255 7.60 3.79 -21.94
C ASP A 255 9.03 3.99 -22.45
N ARG A 256 9.26 5.04 -23.26
CA ARG A 256 10.58 5.32 -23.85
C ARG A 256 11.53 5.95 -22.84
N LEU A 257 11.01 6.82 -21.97
CA LEU A 257 11.77 7.35 -20.84
C LEU A 257 12.16 6.22 -19.88
N HIS A 258 11.21 5.34 -19.55
CA HIS A 258 11.43 4.20 -18.69
C HIS A 258 12.48 3.24 -19.27
N LEU A 259 12.41 2.96 -20.58
CA LEU A 259 13.41 2.14 -21.28
C LEU A 259 14.81 2.76 -21.19
N GLU A 260 14.94 4.09 -21.33
CA GLU A 260 16.25 4.75 -21.25
C GLU A 260 16.77 4.79 -19.82
N MET A 261 15.91 5.01 -18.82
CA MET A 261 16.30 4.88 -17.40
C MET A 261 16.80 3.45 -17.07
N GLN A 262 16.14 2.41 -17.60
CA GLN A 262 16.59 1.03 -17.45
C GLN A 262 17.94 0.80 -18.13
N ARG A 263 18.13 1.37 -19.33
CA ARG A 263 19.39 1.29 -20.07
C ARG A 263 20.55 1.94 -19.29
N VAL A 264 20.33 3.15 -18.75
CA VAL A 264 21.32 3.84 -17.91
C VAL A 264 21.61 3.03 -16.65
N ARG A 265 20.59 2.43 -16.03
CA ARG A 265 20.78 1.57 -14.85
C ARG A 265 21.67 0.37 -15.14
N ALA A 266 21.58 -0.20 -16.34
CA ALA A 266 22.37 -1.36 -16.79
C ALA A 266 23.84 -1.02 -17.13
N LEU A 267 24.21 0.26 -17.23
CA LEU A 267 25.62 0.64 -17.43
C LEU A 267 26.46 0.33 -16.18
N PRO A 268 27.73 -0.09 -16.36
CA PRO A 268 28.70 -0.18 -15.27
C PRO A 268 28.84 1.16 -14.54
N GLN A 269 29.18 1.13 -13.26
CA GLN A 269 29.39 2.34 -12.47
C GLN A 269 30.61 3.11 -13.00
N GLY A 270 30.48 4.44 -13.12
CA GLY A 270 31.53 5.34 -13.64
C GLY A 270 30.98 6.49 -14.47
N ALA A 271 31.89 7.32 -14.99
CA ALA A 271 31.58 8.61 -15.65
C ALA A 271 30.58 8.52 -16.81
N GLU A 272 30.56 7.40 -17.56
CA GLU A 272 29.60 7.23 -18.66
C GLU A 272 28.15 7.09 -18.15
N LYS A 273 27.94 6.36 -17.05
CA LYS A 273 26.63 6.20 -16.42
C LYS A 273 26.14 7.51 -15.83
N GLU A 274 27.03 8.25 -15.17
CA GLU A 274 26.74 9.56 -14.58
C GLU A 274 26.37 10.59 -15.64
N ALA A 275 27.13 10.66 -16.75
CA ALA A 275 26.82 11.54 -17.88
C ALA A 275 25.46 11.22 -18.52
N GLN A 276 25.14 9.94 -18.73
CA GLN A 276 23.84 9.54 -19.28
C GLN A 276 22.68 9.79 -18.30
N ALA A 277 22.89 9.55 -16.99
CA ALA A 277 21.90 9.86 -15.97
C ALA A 277 21.61 11.36 -15.89
N ALA A 278 22.65 12.20 -15.96
CA ALA A 278 22.52 13.66 -15.99
C ALA A 278 21.74 14.13 -17.22
N LEU A 279 21.99 13.54 -18.40
CA LEU A 279 21.24 13.86 -19.62
C LEU A 279 19.74 13.53 -19.51
N VAL A 280 19.40 12.36 -18.94
CA VAL A 280 18.00 11.97 -18.69
C VAL A 280 17.34 12.92 -17.68
N ALA A 281 18.04 13.27 -16.60
CA ALA A 281 17.53 14.16 -15.56
C ALA A 281 17.30 15.59 -16.08
N LEU A 282 18.24 16.15 -16.86
CA LEU A 282 18.12 17.47 -17.46
C LEU A 282 17.00 17.52 -18.52
N ALA A 283 16.83 16.44 -19.30
CA ALA A 283 15.73 16.33 -20.24
C ALA A 283 14.37 16.31 -19.51
N LEU A 284 14.27 15.63 -18.36
CA LEU A 284 13.06 15.62 -17.54
C LEU A 284 12.76 16.99 -16.91
N ASP A 285 13.77 17.62 -16.32
CA ASP A 285 13.64 18.95 -15.69
C ASP A 285 13.18 20.00 -16.71
N LYS A 286 13.69 19.94 -17.95
CA LYS A 286 13.25 20.82 -19.03
C LYS A 286 11.78 20.61 -19.41
N VAL A 287 11.31 19.37 -19.50
CA VAL A 287 9.89 19.05 -19.78
C VAL A 287 8.98 19.49 -18.64
N LEU A 288 9.42 19.36 -17.38
CA LEU A 288 8.62 19.72 -16.21
C LEU A 288 8.53 21.24 -15.96
N LYS A 289 9.48 22.02 -16.48
CA LYS A 289 9.53 23.49 -16.31
C LYS A 289 8.86 24.28 -17.44
N MET A 290 8.49 23.64 -18.55
CA MET A 290 7.73 24.25 -19.65
C MET A 290 6.23 24.13 -19.40
#